data_AF-A0A382TWN1-F1
#
_entry.id   AF-A0A382TWN1-F1
#
_cell.length_a   1.000
_cell.length_b   1.000
_cell.length_c   1.000
_cell.angle_alpha   90.00
_cell.angle_beta   90.00
_cell.angle_gamma   90.00
#
_symmetry.space_group_name_H-M   'P 1'
#
loop_
_entity.id
_entity.type
_entity.pdbx_description
1 polymer ?
#
loop_
_entity_poly.entity_id
_entity_poly.type
_entity_poly.pdbx_seq_one_letter_code
_entity_poly.pdbx_strand_id
1 'polypeptide(L)'
;MNKREDGYHNIRTGITFVNLYDEVNIKKNNVMSIKYFGNFMPSSGVYKDCIIAKTLKFLDLKVNLNIYIKKNIPVQAGLGSASTNAATLIKGLEKLEIIKSINNNKFYSSLGADIPVFLYGKNSFVQGKGEIISDHYFPKYFFLLVKPKINISTKQMYKKISKNILNVNTNNKIKENFIIEDDFGNDFESIAIKENNEIENLLRFL
;
A
#
# COMPACT_ATOMS: atom_id res chain seq x y z
N MET A 1 -10.41 -10.52 9.66
CA MET A 1 -11.06 -9.59 8.70
C MET A 1 -12.50 -10.00 8.37
N ASN A 2 -13.49 -9.11 8.33
CA ASN A 2 -14.88 -9.45 7.90
C ASN A 2 -15.28 -8.74 6.61
N LYS A 3 -15.98 -9.45 5.71
CA LYS A 3 -16.47 -8.91 4.43
C LYS A 3 -17.65 -7.97 4.67
N ARG A 4 -17.64 -6.82 3.99
CA ARG A 4 -18.64 -5.75 4.06
C ARG A 4 -19.62 -5.84 2.89
N GLU A 5 -20.75 -5.15 3.02
CA GLU A 5 -21.77 -5.04 1.95
C GLU A 5 -21.25 -4.32 0.71
N ASP A 6 -20.32 -3.38 0.87
CA ASP A 6 -19.66 -2.66 -0.23
C ASP A 6 -18.60 -3.49 -0.99
N GLY A 7 -18.47 -4.78 -0.67
CA GLY A 7 -17.55 -5.72 -1.33
C GLY A 7 -16.11 -5.67 -0.83
N TYR A 8 -15.78 -4.77 0.11
CA TYR A 8 -14.48 -4.72 0.78
C TYR A 8 -14.47 -5.57 2.06
N HIS A 9 -13.35 -5.54 2.78
CA HIS A 9 -13.23 -6.17 4.10
C HIS A 9 -12.81 -5.10 5.12
N ASN A 10 -13.31 -5.19 6.36
CA ASN A 10 -12.67 -4.44 7.43
C ASN A 10 -11.32 -5.07 7.76
N ILE A 11 -10.31 -4.22 7.84
CA ILE A 11 -8.97 -4.56 8.27
C ILE A 11 -8.68 -3.94 9.63
N ARG A 12 -7.72 -4.55 10.30
CA ARG A 12 -7.05 -4.05 11.49
C ARG A 12 -5.57 -4.30 11.26
N THR A 13 -4.77 -3.25 11.07
CA THR A 13 -3.37 -3.42 10.66
C THR A 13 -2.46 -2.33 11.22
N GLY A 14 -1.23 -2.72 11.53
CA GLY A 14 -0.16 -1.81 11.94
C GLY A 14 0.67 -1.48 10.72
N ILE A 15 0.90 -0.19 10.49
CA ILE A 15 1.73 0.30 9.39
C ILE A 15 2.99 0.93 9.95
N THR A 16 4.14 0.43 9.51
CA THR A 16 5.45 1.02 9.78
C THR A 16 6.17 1.33 8.47
N PHE A 17 7.02 2.34 8.51
CA PHE A 17 7.80 2.78 7.36
C PHE A 17 9.24 2.31 7.48
N VAL A 18 9.77 1.75 6.39
CA VAL A 18 11.17 1.36 6.28
C VAL A 18 11.94 2.35 5.41
N ASN A 19 13.27 2.33 5.49
CA ASN A 19 14.18 3.14 4.68
C ASN A 19 14.36 2.61 3.23
N LEU A 20 13.29 2.08 2.63
CA LEU A 20 13.23 1.66 1.23
C LEU A 20 12.21 2.54 0.51
N TYR A 21 12.65 3.28 -0.51
CA TYR A 21 11.82 4.27 -1.18
C TYR A 21 12.07 4.36 -2.69
N ASP A 22 11.00 4.64 -3.43
CA ASP A 22 11.09 5.14 -4.79
C ASP A 22 11.39 6.65 -4.78
N GLU A 23 11.90 7.17 -5.89
CA GLU A 23 12.14 8.61 -6.08
C GLU A 23 11.20 9.14 -7.15
N VAL A 24 10.42 10.19 -6.83
CA VAL A 24 9.46 10.81 -7.76
C VAL A 24 9.87 12.25 -8.04
N ASN A 25 10.15 12.55 -9.31
CA ASN A 25 10.49 13.88 -9.79
C ASN A 25 9.36 14.42 -10.67
N ILE A 26 8.89 15.63 -10.35
CA ILE A 26 7.75 16.27 -11.03
C ILE A 26 8.21 17.63 -11.55
N LYS A 27 7.97 17.89 -12.83
CA LYS A 27 8.25 19.19 -13.47
C LYS A 27 7.09 19.62 -14.35
N LYS A 28 6.72 20.91 -14.32
CA LYS A 28 5.80 21.49 -15.31
C LYS A 28 6.40 21.35 -16.70
N ASN A 29 5.57 21.02 -17.69
CA ASN A 29 5.99 20.89 -19.08
C ASN A 29 4.83 21.22 -20.01
N ASN A 30 5.11 21.44 -21.30
CA ASN A 30 4.08 21.66 -22.31
C ASN A 30 3.39 20.36 -22.76
N VAL A 31 4.01 19.21 -22.52
CA VAL A 31 3.50 17.88 -22.88
C VAL A 31 3.54 16.95 -21.66
N MET A 32 2.47 16.18 -21.44
CA MET A 32 2.39 15.17 -20.39
C MET A 32 3.32 13.99 -20.68
N SER A 33 4.17 13.60 -19.73
CA SER A 33 5.02 12.42 -19.83
C SER A 33 5.18 11.74 -18.48
N ILE A 34 5.07 10.41 -18.46
CA ILE A 34 5.35 9.58 -17.30
C ILE A 34 6.43 8.58 -17.70
N LYS A 35 7.55 8.58 -17.00
CA LYS A 35 8.68 7.68 -17.28
C LYS A 35 9.13 6.98 -16.00
N TYR A 36 9.40 5.69 -16.13
CA TYR A 36 9.91 4.84 -15.05
C TYR A 36 11.34 4.40 -15.36
N PHE A 37 12.17 4.28 -14.33
CA PHE A 37 13.53 3.75 -14.41
C PHE A 37 13.92 3.03 -13.12
N GLY A 38 15.07 2.35 -13.06
CA GLY A 38 15.48 1.53 -11.92
C GLY A 38 15.08 0.05 -12.02
N ASN A 39 15.50 -0.73 -11.02
CA ASN A 39 15.50 -2.20 -11.06
C ASN A 39 14.09 -2.83 -11.14
N PHE A 40 13.07 -2.12 -10.67
CA PHE A 40 11.69 -2.62 -10.63
C PHE A 40 10.75 -1.85 -11.57
N MET A 41 11.30 -1.21 -12.60
CA MET A 41 10.51 -0.58 -13.65
C MET A 41 9.72 -1.63 -14.46
N PRO A 42 8.57 -1.27 -15.06
CA PRO A 42 7.88 -2.17 -15.97
C PRO A 42 8.73 -2.42 -17.23
N SER A 43 8.82 -3.68 -17.69
CA SER A 43 9.61 -4.04 -18.88
C SER A 43 9.11 -3.36 -20.16
N SER A 44 7.82 -3.06 -20.25
CA SER A 44 7.20 -2.29 -21.34
C SER A 44 7.44 -0.77 -21.23
N GLY A 45 8.13 -0.29 -20.20
CA GLY A 45 8.29 1.14 -19.89
C GLY A 45 7.05 1.82 -19.30
N VAL A 46 5.88 1.17 -19.34
CA VAL A 46 4.61 1.65 -18.79
C VAL A 46 3.88 0.55 -18.02
N TYR A 47 3.17 0.93 -16.95
CA TYR A 47 2.25 0.01 -16.26
C TYR A 47 0.89 0.00 -16.96
N LYS A 48 0.33 -1.20 -17.22
CA LYS A 48 -1.03 -1.37 -17.72
C LYS A 48 -2.06 -0.72 -16.79
N ASP A 49 -1.85 -0.88 -15.49
CA ASP A 49 -2.60 -0.18 -14.45
C ASP A 49 -1.73 0.93 -13.81
N CYS A 50 -1.59 2.05 -14.51
CA CYS A 50 -0.72 3.15 -14.10
C CYS A 50 -1.38 4.01 -13.01
N ILE A 51 -0.97 3.81 -11.76
CA ILE A 51 -1.47 4.57 -10.61
C ILE A 51 -1.25 6.08 -10.75
N ILE A 52 -0.16 6.51 -11.39
CA ILE A 52 0.14 7.94 -11.64
C ILE A 52 -0.91 8.56 -12.55
N ALA A 53 -1.21 7.91 -13.68
CA ALA A 53 -2.25 8.39 -14.60
C ALA A 53 -3.63 8.40 -13.93
N LYS A 54 -3.95 7.36 -13.13
CA LYS A 54 -5.17 7.31 -12.33
C LYS A 54 -5.26 8.46 -11.33
N THR A 55 -4.15 8.78 -10.65
CA THR A 55 -4.08 9.87 -9.67
C THR A 55 -4.30 11.23 -10.34
N LEU A 56 -3.66 11.49 -11.49
CA LEU A 56 -3.86 12.72 -12.25
C LEU A 56 -5.31 12.88 -12.71
N LYS A 57 -5.92 11.81 -13.21
CA LYS A 57 -7.34 11.80 -13.60
C LYS A 57 -8.27 12.00 -12.40
N PHE A 58 -7.97 11.36 -11.28
CA PHE A 58 -8.74 11.46 -10.05
C PHE A 58 -8.77 12.88 -9.49
N LEU A 59 -7.68 13.62 -9.66
CA LEU A 59 -7.56 15.03 -9.27
C LEU A 59 -8.10 16.02 -10.31
N ASP A 60 -8.63 15.54 -11.44
CA ASP A 60 -9.05 16.35 -12.61
C ASP A 60 -7.96 17.35 -13.06
N LEU A 61 -6.71 16.90 -13.13
CA LEU A 61 -5.59 17.80 -13.38
C LEU A 61 -5.49 18.20 -14.86
N LYS A 62 -5.52 19.52 -15.13
CA LYS A 62 -5.47 20.12 -16.48
C LYS A 62 -4.09 20.62 -16.90
N VAL A 63 -3.05 20.31 -16.13
CA VAL A 63 -1.68 20.79 -16.37
C VAL A 63 -0.82 19.64 -16.89
N ASN A 64 0.00 19.94 -17.89
CA ASN A 64 0.97 18.98 -18.42
C ASN A 64 2.22 18.92 -17.54
N LEU A 65 2.62 17.69 -17.21
CA LEU A 65 3.74 17.42 -16.31
C LEU A 65 4.68 16.38 -16.91
N ASN A 66 5.96 16.53 -16.65
CA ASN A 66 6.91 15.44 -16.74
C ASN A 66 7.09 14.80 -15.36
N ILE A 67 6.75 13.53 -15.25
CA ILE A 67 6.85 12.74 -14.03
C ILE A 67 7.85 11.62 -14.27
N TYR A 68 8.94 11.62 -13.52
CA TYR A 68 10.00 10.62 -13.58
C TYR A 68 10.05 9.85 -12.27
N ILE A 69 9.98 8.52 -12.33
CA ILE A 69 9.91 7.67 -11.14
C ILE A 69 11.01 6.61 -11.18
N LYS A 70 11.92 6.68 -10.20
CA LYS A 70 12.90 5.62 -9.95
C LYS A 70 12.26 4.54 -9.07
N LYS A 71 12.14 3.34 -9.61
CA LYS A 71 11.52 2.17 -8.99
C LYS A 71 12.59 1.33 -8.27
N ASN A 72 12.67 1.52 -6.96
CA ASN A 72 13.50 0.75 -6.04
C ASN A 72 12.67 -0.22 -5.17
N ILE A 73 11.37 0.04 -5.01
CA ILE A 73 10.45 -0.86 -4.29
C ILE A 73 9.96 -1.95 -5.26
N PRO A 74 10.13 -3.25 -4.94
CA PRO A 74 9.61 -4.31 -5.77
C PRO A 74 8.08 -4.24 -5.92
N VAL A 75 7.62 -4.34 -7.17
CA VAL A 75 6.18 -4.35 -7.48
C VAL A 75 5.54 -5.65 -6.97
N GLN A 76 4.29 -5.58 -6.49
CA GLN A 76 3.54 -6.73 -5.96
C GLN A 76 4.22 -7.45 -4.78
N ALA A 77 5.05 -6.74 -4.01
CA ALA A 77 5.69 -7.25 -2.79
C ALA A 77 4.88 -7.03 -1.50
N GLY A 78 3.67 -6.47 -1.59
CA GLY A 78 2.90 -6.07 -0.41
C GLY A 78 3.43 -4.82 0.31
N LEU A 79 4.41 -4.13 -0.28
CA LEU A 79 5.07 -2.94 0.31
C LEU A 79 4.40 -1.59 -0.06
N GLY A 80 3.19 -1.62 -0.64
CA GLY A 80 2.48 -0.38 -0.99
C GLY A 80 3.15 0.51 -2.04
N SER A 81 4.00 -0.05 -2.92
CA SER A 81 4.77 0.70 -3.92
C SER A 81 3.92 1.68 -4.77
N ALA A 82 2.79 1.21 -5.31
CA ALA A 82 1.90 2.04 -6.12
C ALA A 82 1.22 3.14 -5.28
N SER A 83 0.71 2.80 -4.10
CA SER A 83 0.04 3.72 -3.19
C SER A 83 1.00 4.81 -2.68
N THR A 84 2.26 4.45 -2.40
CA THR A 84 3.32 5.40 -2.06
C THR A 84 3.58 6.36 -3.21
N ASN A 85 3.71 5.87 -4.46
CA ASN A 85 3.92 6.76 -5.60
C ASN A 85 2.75 7.74 -5.82
N ALA A 86 1.50 7.30 -5.61
CA ALA A 86 0.33 8.18 -5.67
C ALA A 86 0.37 9.26 -4.59
N ALA A 87 0.62 8.87 -3.34
CA ALA A 87 0.72 9.79 -2.21
C ALA A 87 1.87 10.79 -2.39
N THR A 88 3.03 10.35 -2.88
CA THR A 88 4.16 11.23 -3.21
C THR A 88 3.82 12.19 -4.34
N LEU A 89 3.10 11.74 -5.38
CA LEU A 89 2.63 12.63 -6.45
C LEU A 89 1.71 13.71 -5.90
N ILE A 90 0.70 13.34 -5.10
CA ILE A 90 -0.25 14.29 -4.48
C ILE A 90 0.51 15.33 -3.65
N LYS A 91 1.37 14.89 -2.72
CA LYS A 91 2.22 15.78 -1.90
C LYS A 91 3.12 16.68 -2.75
N GLY A 92 3.67 16.14 -3.83
CA GLY A 92 4.50 16.90 -4.76
C GLY A 92 3.72 17.98 -5.51
N LEU A 93 2.49 17.68 -5.94
CA LEU A 93 1.60 18.64 -6.58
C LEU A 93 1.13 19.74 -5.62
N GLU A 94 0.86 19.39 -4.36
CA GLU A 94 0.56 20.36 -3.29
C GLU A 94 1.75 21.30 -3.07
N LYS A 95 2.97 20.76 -2.96
CA LYS A 95 4.20 21.54 -2.77
C LYS A 95 4.52 22.45 -3.97
N LEU A 96 4.15 22.05 -5.18
CA LEU A 96 4.27 22.86 -6.39
C LEU A 96 3.11 23.85 -6.58
N GLU A 97 2.18 23.91 -5.63
CA GLU A 97 0.99 24.77 -5.64
C GLU A 97 0.10 24.52 -6.88
N ILE A 98 0.15 23.31 -7.43
CA ILE A 98 -0.66 22.91 -8.59
C ILE A 98 -2.06 22.48 -8.14
N ILE A 99 -2.16 21.88 -6.95
CA ILE A 99 -3.42 21.52 -6.30
C ILE A 99 -3.43 22.07 -4.87
N LYS A 100 -4.63 22.26 -4.31
CA LYS A 100 -4.80 22.53 -2.89
C LYS A 100 -4.75 21.23 -2.10
N SER A 101 -4.19 21.29 -0.89
CA SER A 101 -4.26 20.17 0.06
C SER A 101 -5.71 19.86 0.42
N ILE A 102 -6.09 18.58 0.35
CA ILE A 102 -7.41 18.09 0.75
C ILE A 102 -7.22 17.21 1.97
N ASN A 103 -7.69 17.62 3.15
CA ASN A 103 -7.60 16.77 4.34
C ASN A 103 -8.80 15.81 4.41
N ASN A 104 -8.86 14.81 3.53
CA ASN A 104 -9.97 13.86 3.47
C ASN A 104 -9.52 12.44 3.11
N ASN A 105 -9.34 11.61 4.14
CA ASN A 105 -8.97 10.20 3.96
C ASN A 105 -10.00 9.42 3.14
N LYS A 106 -11.30 9.70 3.29
CA LYS A 106 -12.35 9.00 2.52
C LYS A 106 -12.23 9.32 1.02
N PHE A 107 -11.95 10.57 0.67
CA PHE A 107 -11.69 10.97 -0.72
C PHE A 107 -10.52 10.15 -1.31
N TYR A 108 -9.34 10.18 -0.69
CA TYR A 108 -8.19 9.44 -1.22
C TYR A 108 -8.34 7.92 -1.14
N SER A 109 -9.11 7.39 -0.18
CA SER A 109 -9.39 5.95 -0.09
C SER A 109 -10.13 5.42 -1.34
N SER A 110 -10.87 6.28 -2.04
CA SER A 110 -11.54 5.91 -3.30
C SER A 110 -10.58 5.76 -4.49
N LEU A 111 -9.42 6.40 -4.46
CA LEU A 111 -8.33 6.17 -5.42
C LEU A 111 -7.55 4.90 -5.07
N GLY A 112 -7.36 4.63 -3.77
CA GLY A 112 -6.75 3.41 -3.26
C GLY A 112 -6.76 3.37 -1.73
N ALA A 113 -7.12 2.20 -1.18
CA ALA A 113 -7.29 1.97 0.25
C ALA A 113 -6.09 2.39 1.11
N ASP A 114 -4.86 2.15 0.63
CA ASP A 114 -3.63 2.47 1.38
C ASP A 114 -3.12 3.90 1.14
N ILE A 115 -3.66 4.65 0.18
CA ILE A 115 -3.16 6.01 -0.13
C ILE A 115 -3.26 6.95 1.07
N PRO A 116 -4.36 6.97 1.85
CA PRO A 116 -4.47 7.81 3.05
C PRO A 116 -3.32 7.62 4.04
N VAL A 117 -2.86 6.39 4.30
CA VAL A 117 -1.77 6.15 5.26
C VAL A 117 -0.42 6.64 4.73
N PHE A 118 -0.17 6.54 3.42
CA PHE A 118 1.04 7.11 2.82
C PHE A 118 1.00 8.66 2.75
N LEU A 119 -0.19 9.25 2.64
CA LEU A 119 -0.37 10.69 2.82
C LEU A 119 -0.14 11.10 4.28
N TYR A 120 -0.59 10.29 5.24
CA TYR A 120 -0.31 10.50 6.66
C TYR A 120 1.19 10.45 6.96
N GLY A 121 1.89 9.45 6.42
CA GLY A 121 3.35 9.38 6.40
C GLY A 121 4.02 9.14 7.76
N LYS A 122 3.30 8.56 8.72
CA LYS A 122 3.80 8.19 10.05
C LYS A 122 3.37 6.78 10.39
N ASN A 123 4.11 6.15 11.31
CA ASN A 123 3.69 4.91 11.93
C ASN A 123 2.28 5.04 12.51
N SER A 124 1.43 4.08 12.18
CA SER A 124 0.00 4.23 12.45
C SER A 124 -0.68 2.89 12.65
N PHE A 125 -1.77 2.93 13.41
CA PHE A 125 -2.78 1.89 13.45
C PHE A 125 -3.89 2.25 12.46
N VAL A 126 -4.27 1.28 11.63
CA VAL A 126 -5.22 1.50 10.53
C VAL A 126 -6.38 0.52 10.64
N GLN A 127 -7.59 1.05 10.51
CA GLN A 127 -8.86 0.32 10.60
C GLN A 127 -9.81 0.68 9.44
N GLY A 128 -10.99 0.04 9.43
CA GLY A 128 -11.98 0.21 8.39
C GLY A 128 -11.52 -0.46 7.10
N LYS A 129 -11.58 0.24 5.97
CA LYS A 129 -11.00 -0.17 4.69
C LYS A 129 -9.58 0.38 4.48
N GLY A 130 -9.01 1.07 5.46
CA GLY A 130 -7.75 1.83 5.32
C GLY A 130 -7.88 3.31 5.64
N GLU A 131 -9.10 3.82 5.88
CA GLU A 131 -9.40 5.24 6.02
C GLU A 131 -9.37 5.76 7.47
N ILE A 132 -9.50 4.87 8.46
CA ILE A 132 -9.44 5.22 9.88
C ILE A 132 -7.99 5.03 10.33
N ILE A 133 -7.30 6.14 10.61
CA ILE A 133 -5.87 6.17 10.91
C ILE A 133 -5.69 6.83 12.27
N SER A 134 -4.97 6.17 13.16
CA SER A 134 -4.51 6.73 14.43
C SER A 134 -3.00 6.55 14.59
N ASP A 135 -2.37 7.46 15.35
CA ASP A 135 -0.96 7.33 15.67
C ASP A 135 -0.71 6.04 16.45
N HIS A 136 0.38 5.37 16.11
CA HIS A 136 0.84 4.21 16.86
C HIS A 136 2.36 4.19 16.94
N TYR A 137 2.87 3.99 18.15
CA TYR A 137 4.29 3.88 18.38
C TYR A 137 4.69 2.41 18.28
N PHE A 138 5.61 2.11 17.36
CA PHE A 138 6.31 0.83 17.31
C PHE A 138 7.73 1.04 17.83
N PRO A 139 8.29 0.09 18.60
CA PRO A 139 9.72 0.06 18.87
C PRO A 139 10.53 0.10 17.56
N LYS A 140 11.77 0.57 17.63
CA LYS A 140 12.65 0.56 16.46
C LYS A 140 13.16 -0.86 16.23
N TYR A 141 12.91 -1.38 15.03
CA TYR A 141 13.40 -2.68 14.60
C TYR A 141 14.31 -2.54 13.37
N PHE A 142 15.20 -3.51 13.22
CA PHE A 142 15.88 -3.75 11.94
C PHE A 142 15.06 -4.76 11.14
N PHE A 143 14.78 -4.43 9.88
CA PHE A 143 14.01 -5.29 8.99
C PHE A 143 14.90 -5.88 7.91
N LEU A 144 14.88 -7.20 7.75
CA LEU A 144 15.36 -7.88 6.54
C LEU A 144 14.15 -8.16 5.65
N LEU A 145 14.09 -7.53 4.49
CA LEU A 145 13.01 -7.76 3.52
C LEU A 145 13.44 -8.81 2.50
N VAL A 146 12.73 -9.93 2.46
CA VAL A 146 12.95 -10.98 1.46
C VAL A 146 11.73 -11.06 0.54
N LYS A 147 11.92 -10.73 -0.74
CA LYS A 147 10.87 -10.82 -1.76
C LYS A 147 11.07 -12.11 -2.56
N PRO A 148 10.20 -13.13 -2.41
CA PRO A 148 10.24 -14.31 -3.27
C PRO A 148 9.89 -13.93 -4.73
N LYS A 149 10.23 -14.80 -5.69
CA LYS A 149 10.03 -14.50 -7.12
C LYS A 149 8.55 -14.39 -7.50
N ILE A 150 7.69 -15.05 -6.73
CA ILE A 150 6.24 -15.10 -6.96
C ILE A 150 5.58 -13.73 -6.77
N ASN A 151 4.52 -13.48 -7.53
CA ASN A 151 3.69 -12.29 -7.38
C ASN A 151 2.28 -12.70 -7.00
N ILE A 152 1.78 -12.17 -5.90
CA ILE A 152 0.45 -12.47 -5.39
C ILE A 152 -0.43 -11.24 -5.56
N SER A 153 -1.58 -11.43 -6.21
CA SER A 153 -2.55 -10.35 -6.39
C SER A 153 -3.33 -10.11 -5.10
N THR A 154 -3.26 -8.89 -4.56
CA THR A 154 -4.06 -8.45 -3.42
C THR A 154 -5.55 -8.77 -3.63
N LYS A 155 -6.09 -8.50 -4.83
CA LYS A 155 -7.49 -8.79 -5.17
C LYS A 155 -7.82 -10.29 -5.09
N GLN A 156 -6.91 -11.16 -5.49
CA GLN A 156 -7.11 -12.62 -5.39
C GLN A 156 -7.07 -13.07 -3.92
N MET A 157 -6.17 -12.52 -3.11
CA MET A 157 -6.09 -12.83 -1.67
C MET A 157 -7.39 -12.46 -0.94
N TYR A 158 -7.89 -11.25 -1.15
CA TYR A 158 -9.18 -10.81 -0.58
C TYR A 158 -10.37 -11.68 -1.04
N LYS A 159 -10.35 -12.21 -2.26
CA LYS A 159 -11.39 -13.14 -2.74
C LYS A 159 -11.34 -14.51 -2.06
N LYS A 160 -10.16 -14.94 -1.62
CA LYS A 160 -9.93 -16.25 -0.99
C LYS A 160 -10.16 -16.24 0.52
N ILE A 161 -10.36 -15.06 1.12
CA ILE A 161 -10.84 -14.96 2.50
C ILE A 161 -12.26 -15.55 2.56
N SER A 162 -12.36 -16.74 3.14
CA SER A 162 -13.63 -17.38 3.49
C SER A 162 -13.93 -17.17 4.97
N LYS A 163 -15.20 -17.26 5.36
CA LYS A 163 -15.63 -17.14 6.78
C LYS A 163 -14.87 -18.11 7.72
N ASN A 164 -14.40 -19.26 7.22
CA ASN A 164 -13.74 -20.29 8.03
C ASN A 164 -12.29 -19.97 8.42
N ILE A 165 -11.63 -19.01 7.76
CA ILE A 165 -10.26 -18.58 8.14
C ILE A 165 -10.28 -17.71 9.41
N LEU A 166 -11.44 -17.19 9.80
CA LEU A 166 -11.62 -16.29 10.93
C LEU A 166 -11.69 -16.99 12.29
N ASN A 167 -11.60 -18.33 12.32
CA ASN A 167 -11.67 -19.13 13.55
C ASN A 167 -10.31 -19.38 14.21
N VAL A 168 -9.24 -18.73 13.76
CA VAL A 168 -7.92 -18.84 14.42
C VAL A 168 -7.91 -17.97 15.69
N ASN A 169 -8.29 -18.59 16.81
CA ASN A 169 -8.00 -18.20 18.20
C ASN A 169 -8.10 -16.70 18.56
N THR A 170 -9.32 -16.16 18.63
CA THR A 170 -9.57 -14.89 19.35
C THR A 170 -10.00 -15.11 20.81
N ASN A 171 -9.28 -15.97 21.55
CA ASN A 171 -9.46 -16.09 23.00
C ASN A 171 -8.80 -14.95 23.79
N ASN A 172 -7.95 -14.15 23.14
CA ASN A 172 -7.53 -12.86 23.66
C ASN A 172 -8.51 -11.80 23.15
N LYS A 173 -9.10 -11.03 24.07
CA LYS A 173 -9.85 -9.82 23.77
C LYS A 173 -8.96 -8.88 22.95
N ILE A 174 -9.00 -8.99 21.62
CA ILE A 174 -8.39 -8.01 20.72
C ILE A 174 -9.00 -6.68 21.14
N LYS A 175 -8.19 -5.82 21.76
CA LYS A 175 -8.68 -4.48 22.10
C LYS A 175 -8.81 -3.77 20.77
N GLU A 176 -10.05 -3.55 20.35
CA GLU A 176 -10.40 -3.21 18.97
C GLU A 176 -9.67 -1.97 18.45
N ASN A 177 -9.22 -1.09 19.36
CA ASN A 177 -8.72 0.26 19.04
C ASN A 177 -7.20 0.46 19.14
N PHE A 178 -6.39 -0.57 19.39
CA PHE A 178 -4.91 -0.45 19.38
C PHE A 178 -4.23 -1.80 19.11
N ILE A 179 -2.99 -1.76 18.62
CA ILE A 179 -2.12 -2.94 18.47
C ILE A 179 -1.23 -3.09 19.71
N ILE A 180 -0.99 -4.32 20.14
CA ILE A 180 0.01 -4.67 21.16
C ILE A 180 1.10 -5.55 20.54
N GLU A 181 2.22 -5.75 21.23
CA GLU A 181 3.34 -6.57 20.73
C GLU A 181 2.91 -8.01 20.40
N ASP A 182 1.93 -8.55 21.12
CA ASP A 182 1.38 -9.89 20.90
C ASP A 182 0.36 -9.96 19.74
N ASP A 183 0.02 -8.84 19.10
CA ASP A 183 -0.80 -8.84 17.88
C ASP A 183 0.08 -9.15 16.66
N PHE A 184 0.52 -10.40 16.56
CA PHE A 184 1.29 -10.91 15.42
C PHE A 184 0.42 -11.72 14.46
N GLY A 185 0.90 -11.85 13.22
CA GLY A 185 0.27 -12.66 12.17
C GLY A 185 -0.43 -11.84 11.09
N ASN A 186 -0.86 -12.54 10.04
CA ASN A 186 -1.53 -11.96 8.89
C ASN A 186 -2.60 -12.93 8.37
N ASP A 187 -3.85 -12.48 8.26
CA ASP A 187 -4.98 -13.26 7.74
C ASP A 187 -4.70 -13.84 6.33
N PHE A 188 -3.81 -13.20 5.57
CA PHE A 188 -3.38 -13.68 4.26
C PHE A 188 -2.30 -14.77 4.29
N GLU A 189 -1.60 -14.98 5.40
CA GLU A 189 -0.45 -15.89 5.48
C GLU A 189 -0.84 -17.33 5.14
N SER A 190 -1.90 -17.84 5.77
CA SER A 190 -2.39 -19.20 5.52
C SER A 190 -2.85 -19.42 4.07
N ILE A 191 -3.37 -18.38 3.43
CA ILE A 191 -3.74 -18.41 2.01
C ILE A 191 -2.46 -18.40 1.17
N ALA A 192 -1.50 -17.52 1.47
CA ALA A 192 -0.28 -17.35 0.70
C ALA A 192 0.58 -18.62 0.71
N ILE A 193 0.70 -19.29 1.86
CA ILE A 193 1.35 -20.59 2.02
C ILE A 193 0.70 -21.65 1.12
N LYS A 194 -0.64 -21.74 1.11
CA LYS A 194 -1.38 -22.70 0.27
C LYS A 194 -1.22 -22.44 -1.23
N GLU A 195 -1.06 -21.18 -1.63
CA GLU A 195 -0.85 -20.82 -3.03
C GLU A 195 0.56 -21.17 -3.52
N ASN A 196 1.55 -21.19 -2.62
CA ASN A 196 2.93 -21.40 -3.03
C ASN A 196 3.86 -21.88 -1.91
N ASN A 197 4.41 -23.09 -2.08
CA ASN A 197 5.37 -23.69 -1.15
C ASN A 197 6.69 -22.89 -1.03
N GLU A 198 7.06 -22.01 -1.98
CA GLU A 198 8.21 -21.12 -1.84
C GLU A 198 8.05 -20.19 -0.61
N ILE A 199 6.83 -19.73 -0.32
CA ILE A 199 6.55 -18.91 0.86
C ILE A 199 6.72 -19.74 2.13
N GLU A 200 6.15 -20.95 2.14
CA GLU A 200 6.27 -21.84 3.30
C GLU A 200 7.73 -22.16 3.62
N ASN A 201 8.51 -22.52 2.60
CA ASN A 201 9.92 -22.82 2.73
C ASN A 201 10.71 -21.60 3.24
N LEU A 202 10.38 -20.40 2.74
CA LEU A 202 11.02 -19.17 3.18
C LEU A 202 10.71 -18.85 4.65
N LEU A 203 9.44 -18.98 5.06
CA LEU A 203 9.01 -18.74 6.43
C LEU A 203 9.60 -19.78 7.42
N ARG A 204 9.83 -21.02 6.99
CA ARG A 204 10.49 -22.04 7.80
C ARG A 204 12.00 -21.86 7.91
N PHE A 205 12.62 -21.17 6.94
CA PHE A 205 14.06 -20.94 6.91
C PHE A 205 14.49 -19.75 7.78
N LEU A 206 13.64 -18.73 7.83
CA LEU A 206 13.83 -17.52 8.65
C LEU A 206 13.49 -17.79 10.13
#